data_AF-A0A4Q3URZ0-F1
#
_entry.id   AF-A0A4Q3URZ0-F1
#
_cell.length_a   1.000
_cell.length_b   1.000
_cell.length_c   1.000
_cell.angle_alpha   90.00
_cell.angle_beta   90.00
_cell.angle_gamma   90.00
#
_symmetry.space_group_name_H-M   'P 1'
#
loop_
_entity.id
_entity.type
_entity.pdbx_description
1 polymer ?
#
loop_
_entity_poly.entity_id
_entity_poly.type
_entity_poly.pdbx_seq_one_letter_code
_entity_poly.pdbx_strand_id
1 'polypeptide(L)'
;TFYEGLEQSKNVIYTGQEATQQIIAGLDWIAKEKKAKTYYLIGSDYIWPRTSMKIARKHIENVLKGTVVGEEFYALGSTQFGSLINKIKLKKPDVIYAAVVGGSNVSFYKQLAAAGINSSKQTLLTISVTEDEVLGIGGENLAGFYSAMKYFQSLDNPNNVEFVKAFKAKYGPNSVIGDVTQAAYLGPWIWKATVEKAGSFDIDKIAAASADIELTTAPEGYVKVHPNHHLWSKLRIGQWQKDGQAKVLYTSELIEPDPFPKGYQ
;
A
#
# COMPACT_ATOMS: atom_id res chain seq x y z
N THR A 1 -9.12 5.27 2.16
CA THR A 1 -9.16 3.90 1.59
C THR A 1 -8.11 3.80 0.51
N PHE A 2 -7.64 2.59 0.19
CA PHE A 2 -6.97 2.37 -1.08
C PHE A 2 -7.96 2.63 -2.22
N TYR A 3 -7.47 3.15 -3.34
CA TYR A 3 -8.25 3.39 -4.56
C TYR A 3 -7.62 2.65 -5.73
N GLU A 4 -8.42 2.39 -6.73
CA GLU A 4 -8.20 1.38 -7.77
C GLU A 4 -7.16 1.74 -8.82
N GLY A 5 -6.76 3.01 -8.88
CA GLY A 5 -6.05 3.55 -10.03
C GLY A 5 -6.95 3.60 -11.26
N LEU A 6 -6.37 3.93 -12.42
CA LEU A 6 -7.12 4.11 -13.68
C LEU A 6 -8.28 5.13 -13.55
N GLU A 7 -8.07 6.17 -12.74
CA GLU A 7 -9.04 7.23 -12.49
C GLU A 7 -8.34 8.59 -12.45
N GLN A 8 -9.01 9.62 -12.93
CA GLN A 8 -8.63 11.00 -12.70
C GLN A 8 -9.89 11.86 -12.70
N SER A 9 -9.97 12.77 -11.73
CA SER A 9 -11.07 13.72 -11.60
C SER A 9 -10.54 15.10 -11.27
N LYS A 10 -11.05 16.12 -11.97
CA LYS A 10 -10.79 17.53 -11.65
C LYS A 10 -11.31 17.95 -10.27
N ASN A 11 -12.15 17.12 -9.64
CA ASN A 11 -12.79 17.41 -8.35
C ASN A 11 -12.21 16.61 -7.19
N VAL A 12 -11.21 15.77 -7.43
CA VAL A 12 -10.59 14.91 -6.41
C VAL A 12 -9.10 15.19 -6.37
N ILE A 13 -8.54 15.35 -5.16
CA ILE A 13 -7.10 15.27 -4.93
C ILE A 13 -6.80 13.90 -4.34
N TYR A 14 -6.03 13.08 -5.06
CA TYR A 14 -5.78 11.68 -4.72
C TYR A 14 -4.59 11.61 -3.76
N THR A 15 -4.86 11.56 -2.46
CA THR A 15 -3.80 11.49 -1.42
C THR A 15 -3.25 10.09 -1.19
N GLY A 16 -3.93 9.06 -1.70
CA GLY A 16 -3.46 7.68 -1.70
C GLY A 16 -2.39 7.43 -2.78
N GLN A 17 -1.62 6.36 -2.60
CA GLN A 17 -0.59 5.96 -3.55
C GLN A 17 -1.21 5.30 -4.81
N GLU A 18 -0.75 5.70 -5.99
CA GLU A 18 -1.22 5.17 -7.29
C GLU A 18 -0.52 3.84 -7.64
N ALA A 19 -1.11 3.03 -8.53
CA ALA A 19 -0.62 1.71 -8.93
C ALA A 19 0.82 1.71 -9.47
N THR A 20 1.26 2.71 -10.24
CA THR A 20 2.64 2.82 -10.71
C THR A 20 3.63 2.97 -9.55
N GLN A 21 3.22 3.71 -8.52
CA GLN A 21 4.03 4.03 -7.35
C GLN A 21 4.05 2.91 -6.31
N GLN A 22 2.98 2.09 -6.23
CA GLN A 22 2.86 0.99 -5.26
C GLN A 22 3.06 -0.39 -5.89
N ILE A 23 2.25 -0.72 -6.90
CA ILE A 23 2.17 -2.07 -7.48
C ILE A 23 3.38 -2.35 -8.36
N ILE A 24 3.61 -1.50 -9.37
CA ILE A 24 4.72 -1.67 -10.31
C ILE A 24 6.05 -1.59 -9.57
N ALA A 25 6.29 -0.50 -8.85
CA ALA A 25 7.53 -0.32 -8.10
C ALA A 25 7.75 -1.42 -7.04
N GLY A 26 6.68 -1.89 -6.37
CA GLY A 26 6.76 -2.97 -5.39
C GLY A 26 7.11 -4.32 -6.01
N LEU A 27 6.56 -4.61 -7.19
CA LEU A 27 6.87 -5.81 -7.96
C LEU A 27 8.30 -5.77 -8.53
N ASP A 28 8.74 -4.63 -9.05
CA ASP A 28 10.14 -4.42 -9.48
C ASP A 28 11.10 -4.70 -8.32
N TRP A 29 10.80 -4.15 -7.14
CA TRP A 29 11.61 -4.36 -5.94
C TRP A 29 11.67 -5.85 -5.56
N ILE A 30 10.52 -6.53 -5.40
CA ILE A 30 10.51 -7.92 -4.92
C ILE A 30 11.09 -8.89 -5.95
N ALA A 31 10.87 -8.64 -7.25
CA ALA A 31 11.47 -9.43 -8.34
C ALA A 31 13.00 -9.37 -8.27
N LYS A 32 13.55 -8.16 -8.11
CA LYS A 32 15.00 -7.95 -8.00
C LYS A 32 15.56 -8.53 -6.70
N GLU A 33 14.97 -8.18 -5.56
CA GLU A 33 15.51 -8.51 -4.24
C GLU A 33 15.44 -10.00 -3.93
N LYS A 34 14.35 -10.67 -4.36
CA LYS A 34 14.13 -12.10 -4.09
C LYS A 34 14.39 -12.99 -5.30
N LYS A 35 14.83 -12.40 -6.42
CA LYS A 35 15.03 -13.11 -7.71
C LYS A 35 13.79 -13.91 -8.13
N ALA A 36 12.62 -13.37 -7.79
CA ALA A 36 11.35 -14.04 -7.95
C ALA A 36 10.98 -14.17 -9.43
N LYS A 37 10.46 -15.34 -9.81
CA LYS A 37 10.00 -15.64 -11.17
C LYS A 37 8.56 -16.11 -11.20
N THR A 38 8.06 -16.68 -10.10
CA THR A 38 6.72 -17.22 -9.98
C THR A 38 5.92 -16.52 -8.89
N TYR A 39 4.67 -16.18 -9.20
CA TYR A 39 3.81 -15.38 -8.34
C TYR A 39 2.46 -16.06 -8.14
N TYR A 40 1.94 -16.00 -6.92
CA TYR A 40 0.55 -16.34 -6.62
C TYR A 40 -0.19 -15.08 -6.20
N LEU A 41 -1.21 -14.71 -6.97
CA LEU A 41 -1.98 -13.50 -6.75
C LEU A 41 -3.19 -13.81 -5.87
N ILE A 42 -3.44 -12.99 -4.86
CA ILE A 42 -4.64 -13.09 -4.04
C ILE A 42 -5.23 -11.72 -3.72
N GLY A 43 -6.54 -11.59 -3.89
CA GLY A 43 -7.27 -10.37 -3.55
C GLY A 43 -8.59 -10.63 -2.85
N SER A 44 -9.12 -9.60 -2.19
CA SER A 44 -10.55 -9.57 -1.87
C SER A 44 -11.38 -9.29 -3.13
N ASP A 45 -12.58 -9.86 -3.23
CA ASP A 45 -13.40 -9.82 -4.43
C ASP A 45 -14.22 -8.51 -4.52
N TYR A 46 -13.51 -7.42 -4.82
CA TYR A 46 -14.10 -6.15 -5.24
C TYR A 46 -13.14 -5.43 -6.19
N ILE A 47 -13.54 -4.23 -6.65
CA ILE A 47 -12.86 -3.56 -7.76
C ILE A 47 -11.38 -3.27 -7.49
N TRP A 48 -10.99 -2.88 -6.27
CA TRP A 48 -9.60 -2.59 -5.95
C TRP A 48 -8.62 -3.76 -6.12
N PRO A 49 -8.75 -4.90 -5.42
CA PRO A 49 -7.82 -6.00 -5.62
C PRO A 49 -7.89 -6.56 -7.04
N ARG A 50 -9.06 -6.53 -7.70
CA ARG A 50 -9.19 -6.99 -9.09
C ARG A 50 -8.37 -6.14 -10.05
N THR A 51 -8.48 -4.82 -9.97
CA THR A 51 -7.69 -3.89 -10.79
C THR A 51 -6.21 -4.01 -10.45
N SER A 52 -5.87 -4.06 -9.16
CA SER A 52 -4.50 -4.22 -8.69
C SER A 52 -3.84 -5.51 -9.21
N MET A 53 -4.55 -6.65 -9.17
CA MET A 53 -4.03 -7.93 -9.67
C MET A 53 -3.97 -7.97 -11.21
N LYS A 54 -4.88 -7.29 -11.92
CA LYS A 54 -4.79 -7.11 -13.38
C LYS A 54 -3.50 -6.36 -13.75
N ILE A 55 -3.20 -5.27 -13.07
CA ILE A 55 -1.97 -4.49 -13.27
C ILE A 55 -0.74 -5.33 -12.91
N ALA A 56 -0.78 -5.99 -11.75
CA ALA A 56 0.31 -6.86 -11.29
C ALA A 56 0.61 -7.98 -12.28
N ARG A 57 -0.40 -8.73 -12.73
CA ARG A 57 -0.25 -9.80 -13.73
C ARG A 57 0.38 -9.29 -15.02
N LYS A 58 -0.15 -8.20 -15.59
CA LYS A 58 0.41 -7.59 -16.80
C LYS A 58 1.87 -7.22 -16.61
N HIS A 59 2.22 -6.62 -15.48
CA HIS A 59 3.60 -6.23 -15.17
C HIS A 59 4.52 -7.46 -15.03
N ILE A 60 4.09 -8.46 -14.26
CA ILE A 60 4.82 -9.71 -14.04
C ILE A 60 5.13 -10.41 -15.36
N GLU A 61 4.13 -10.62 -16.21
CA GLU A 61 4.28 -11.41 -17.43
C GLU A 61 4.98 -10.62 -18.55
N ASN A 62 4.63 -9.35 -18.73
CA ASN A 62 5.11 -8.58 -19.90
C ASN A 62 6.41 -7.82 -19.64
N VAL A 63 6.67 -7.39 -18.40
CA VAL A 63 7.87 -6.61 -18.05
C VAL A 63 8.89 -7.47 -17.33
N LEU A 64 8.50 -8.07 -16.20
CA LEU A 64 9.40 -8.88 -15.37
C LEU A 64 9.73 -10.25 -15.98
N LYS A 65 8.98 -10.68 -17.00
CA LYS A 65 9.08 -12.00 -17.64
C LYS A 65 8.92 -13.15 -16.63
N GLY A 66 8.12 -12.91 -15.59
CA GLY A 66 7.71 -13.92 -14.61
C GLY A 66 6.44 -14.67 -15.04
N THR A 67 5.93 -15.51 -14.16
CA THR A 67 4.75 -16.33 -14.39
C THR A 67 3.81 -16.28 -13.19
N VAL A 68 2.54 -16.00 -13.42
CA VAL A 68 1.51 -16.16 -12.40
C VAL A 68 1.04 -17.61 -12.37
N VAL A 69 1.32 -18.31 -11.27
CA VAL A 69 1.04 -19.75 -11.11
C VAL A 69 -0.31 -20.05 -10.44
N GLY A 70 -0.99 -18.99 -9.98
CA GLY A 70 -2.34 -19.02 -9.42
C GLY A 70 -2.84 -17.60 -9.15
N GLU A 71 -4.15 -17.42 -9.25
CA GLU A 71 -4.85 -16.17 -8.94
C GLU A 71 -6.22 -16.50 -8.38
N GLU A 72 -6.54 -16.00 -7.18
CA GLU A 72 -7.83 -16.25 -6.51
C GLU A 72 -8.35 -14.99 -5.81
N PHE A 73 -9.68 -14.86 -5.81
CA PHE A 73 -10.39 -13.78 -5.14
C PHE A 73 -11.40 -14.34 -4.13
N TYR A 74 -11.53 -13.65 -3.00
CA TYR A 74 -12.42 -14.05 -1.91
C TYR A 74 -13.34 -12.90 -1.51
N ALA A 75 -14.64 -13.17 -1.36
CA ALA A 75 -15.60 -12.18 -0.89
C ALA A 75 -15.18 -11.56 0.45
N LEU A 76 -15.51 -10.28 0.65
CA LEU A 76 -15.26 -9.61 1.93
C LEU A 76 -15.93 -10.38 3.08
N GLY A 77 -15.21 -10.54 4.19
CA GLY A 77 -15.67 -11.32 5.34
C GLY A 77 -15.42 -12.83 5.22
N SER A 78 -14.83 -13.30 4.11
CA SER A 78 -14.37 -14.70 4.01
C SER A 78 -13.38 -15.04 5.12
N THR A 79 -13.59 -16.18 5.76
CA THR A 79 -12.75 -16.71 6.85
C THR A 79 -12.16 -18.09 6.52
N GLN A 80 -12.35 -18.62 5.31
CA GLN A 80 -11.95 -19.98 4.94
C GLN A 80 -10.88 -19.94 3.84
N PHE A 81 -9.61 -20.02 4.23
CA PHE A 81 -8.46 -19.94 3.32
C PHE A 81 -7.69 -21.26 3.17
N GLY A 82 -8.11 -22.34 3.84
CA GLY A 82 -7.41 -23.63 3.82
C GLY A 82 -7.18 -24.21 2.42
N SER A 83 -8.17 -24.11 1.52
CA SER A 83 -8.04 -24.61 0.13
C SER A 83 -6.99 -23.83 -0.67
N LEU A 84 -7.04 -22.49 -0.60
CA LEU A 84 -6.01 -21.61 -1.16
C LEU A 84 -4.62 -21.97 -0.62
N ILE A 85 -4.48 -22.11 0.69
CA ILE A 85 -3.20 -22.40 1.34
C ILE A 85 -2.63 -23.74 0.82
N ASN A 86 -3.49 -24.75 0.62
CA ASN A 86 -3.07 -26.01 0.01
C ASN A 86 -2.61 -25.83 -1.43
N LYS A 87 -3.31 -25.02 -2.24
CA LYS A 87 -2.88 -24.69 -3.61
C LYS A 87 -1.55 -23.96 -3.62
N ILE A 88 -1.33 -22.99 -2.74
CA ILE A 88 -0.05 -22.28 -2.58
C ILE A 88 1.07 -23.27 -2.26
N LYS A 89 0.87 -24.20 -1.31
CA LYS A 89 1.86 -25.24 -0.97
C LYS A 89 2.20 -26.16 -2.15
N LEU A 90 1.22 -26.47 -2.98
CA LEU A 90 1.42 -27.31 -4.17
C LEU A 90 2.14 -26.56 -5.30
N LYS A 91 1.76 -25.30 -5.53
CA LYS A 91 2.33 -24.46 -6.60
C LYS A 91 3.72 -23.92 -6.27
N LYS A 92 4.05 -23.75 -4.98
CA LYS A 92 5.33 -23.25 -4.49
C LYS A 92 5.79 -21.96 -5.21
N PRO A 93 4.96 -20.89 -5.21
CA PRO A 93 5.35 -19.64 -5.83
C PRO A 93 6.55 -19.02 -5.10
N ASP A 94 7.43 -18.33 -5.82
CA ASP A 94 8.50 -17.55 -5.19
C ASP A 94 7.90 -16.45 -4.31
N VAL A 95 6.80 -15.82 -4.76
CA VAL A 95 6.12 -14.73 -4.06
C VAL A 95 4.61 -14.96 -4.00
N ILE A 96 4.04 -14.86 -2.80
CA ILE A 96 2.61 -14.56 -2.64
C ILE A 96 2.46 -13.04 -2.72
N TYR A 97 1.68 -12.56 -3.68
CA TYR A 97 1.35 -11.14 -3.82
C TYR A 97 -0.10 -10.91 -3.41
N ALA A 98 -0.30 -10.15 -2.34
CA ALA A 98 -1.58 -10.12 -1.62
C ALA A 98 -2.22 -8.71 -1.56
N ALA A 99 -3.54 -8.70 -1.75
CA ALA A 99 -4.42 -7.55 -1.56
C ALA A 99 -5.73 -8.00 -0.85
N VAL A 100 -5.57 -8.72 0.26
CA VAL A 100 -6.69 -9.14 1.13
C VAL A 100 -6.94 -8.05 2.17
N VAL A 101 -8.20 -7.62 2.33
CA VAL A 101 -8.56 -6.49 3.20
C VAL A 101 -9.54 -6.87 4.31
N GLY A 102 -9.68 -5.99 5.30
CA GLY A 102 -10.68 -6.10 6.37
C GLY A 102 -10.51 -7.36 7.23
N GLY A 103 -11.62 -7.88 7.78
CA GLY A 103 -11.59 -9.06 8.65
C GLY A 103 -11.05 -10.34 7.98
N SER A 104 -11.16 -10.44 6.65
CA SER A 104 -10.57 -11.54 5.88
C SER A 104 -9.05 -11.58 5.98
N ASN A 105 -8.42 -10.42 6.12
CA ASN A 105 -6.98 -10.28 6.25
C ASN A 105 -6.46 -11.00 7.51
N VAL A 106 -7.15 -10.81 8.65
CA VAL A 106 -6.83 -11.47 9.92
C VAL A 106 -6.90 -13.00 9.78
N SER A 107 -7.96 -13.49 9.14
CA SER A 107 -8.18 -14.92 8.95
C SER A 107 -7.11 -15.54 8.04
N PHE A 108 -6.74 -14.84 6.96
CA PHE A 108 -5.71 -15.28 6.01
C PHE A 108 -4.35 -15.48 6.68
N TYR A 109 -3.82 -14.47 7.37
CA TYR A 109 -2.50 -14.56 8.02
C TYR A 109 -2.46 -15.58 9.16
N LYS A 110 -3.50 -15.64 10.01
CA LYS A 110 -3.56 -16.65 11.08
C LYS A 110 -3.60 -18.08 10.52
N GLN A 111 -4.30 -18.31 9.41
CA GLN A 111 -4.33 -19.62 8.76
C GLN A 111 -3.02 -19.95 8.05
N LEU A 112 -2.32 -18.98 7.44
CA LEU A 112 -0.97 -19.19 6.92
C LEU A 112 -0.03 -19.67 8.03
N ALA A 113 -0.03 -18.96 9.17
CA ALA A 113 0.79 -19.30 10.33
C ALA A 113 0.44 -20.69 10.89
N ALA A 114 -0.85 -21.00 11.08
CA ALA A 114 -1.33 -22.30 11.53
C ALA A 114 -0.98 -23.45 10.56
N ALA A 115 -0.93 -23.15 9.25
CA ALA A 115 -0.49 -24.09 8.23
C ALA A 115 1.04 -24.21 8.13
N GLY A 116 1.79 -23.52 9.00
CA GLY A 116 3.25 -23.55 9.08
C GLY A 116 3.96 -22.76 7.99
N ILE A 117 3.26 -21.83 7.31
CA ILE A 117 3.82 -20.90 6.33
C ILE A 117 4.20 -19.60 7.06
N ASN A 118 5.47 -19.27 7.02
CA ASN A 118 6.04 -18.06 7.60
C ASN A 118 7.15 -17.51 6.69
N SER A 119 7.73 -16.38 7.09
CA SER A 119 8.73 -15.65 6.30
C SER A 119 10.04 -16.39 6.04
N SER A 120 10.36 -17.46 6.79
CA SER A 120 11.53 -18.30 6.50
C SER A 120 11.27 -19.35 5.41
N LYS A 121 10.00 -19.60 5.06
CA LYS A 121 9.60 -20.61 4.07
C LYS A 121 8.98 -20.02 2.81
N GLN A 122 8.41 -18.82 2.89
CA GLN A 122 7.66 -18.21 1.81
C GLN A 122 7.89 -16.70 1.80
N THR A 123 8.16 -16.13 0.64
CA THR A 123 8.11 -14.67 0.47
C THR A 123 6.66 -14.26 0.26
N LEU A 124 6.22 -13.24 1.00
CA LEU A 124 4.93 -12.59 0.82
C LEU A 124 5.15 -11.07 0.77
N LEU A 125 4.61 -10.44 -0.27
CA LEU A 125 4.50 -8.98 -0.38
C LEU A 125 3.01 -8.62 -0.47
N THR A 126 2.57 -7.73 0.41
CA THR A 126 1.19 -7.22 0.41
C THR A 126 1.14 -5.73 0.11
N ILE A 127 0.04 -5.29 -0.50
CA ILE A 127 -0.30 -3.89 -0.72
C ILE A 127 -1.49 -3.43 0.13
N SER A 128 -1.95 -4.26 1.07
CA SER A 128 -3.17 -4.03 1.86
C SER A 128 -2.99 -4.10 3.38
N VAL A 129 -1.77 -4.27 3.88
CA VAL A 129 -1.51 -4.40 5.33
C VAL A 129 -0.63 -3.27 5.81
N THR A 130 -1.16 -2.48 6.73
CA THR A 130 -0.48 -1.44 7.50
C THR A 130 -0.58 -1.75 8.99
N GLU A 131 -0.05 -0.88 9.85
CA GLU A 131 -0.11 -1.03 11.30
C GLU A 131 -1.57 -1.18 11.80
N ASP A 132 -2.52 -0.52 11.14
CA ASP A 132 -3.95 -0.62 11.42
C ASP A 132 -4.47 -2.07 11.32
N GLU A 133 -4.14 -2.78 10.22
CA GLU A 133 -4.53 -4.18 10.04
C GLU A 133 -3.77 -5.13 10.98
N VAL A 134 -2.53 -4.80 11.32
CA VAL A 134 -1.67 -5.64 12.17
C VAL A 134 -2.21 -5.76 13.59
N LEU A 135 -2.96 -4.76 14.08
CA LEU A 135 -3.70 -4.88 15.35
C LEU A 135 -4.64 -6.09 15.38
N GLY A 136 -5.30 -6.39 14.25
CA GLY A 136 -6.18 -7.56 14.13
C GLY A 136 -5.42 -8.84 13.82
N ILE A 137 -4.41 -8.76 12.95
CA ILE A 137 -3.63 -9.93 12.51
C ILE A 137 -2.80 -10.51 13.65
N GLY A 138 -2.17 -9.66 14.47
CA GLY A 138 -1.12 -10.03 15.42
C GLY A 138 0.25 -10.08 14.73
N GLY A 139 1.22 -9.30 15.22
CA GLY A 139 2.55 -9.14 14.63
C GLY A 139 3.31 -10.47 14.44
N GLU A 140 3.07 -11.45 15.30
CA GLU A 140 3.64 -12.79 15.23
C GLU A 140 3.20 -13.59 14.00
N ASN A 141 2.01 -13.33 13.45
CA ASN A 141 1.45 -14.09 12.32
C ASN A 141 1.99 -13.61 10.96
N LEU A 142 2.62 -12.44 10.91
CA LEU A 142 3.17 -11.87 9.67
C LEU A 142 4.64 -11.41 9.78
N ALA A 143 5.29 -11.61 10.92
CA ALA A 143 6.67 -11.22 11.13
C ALA A 143 7.59 -11.73 10.02
N GLY A 144 8.35 -10.81 9.43
CA GLY A 144 9.28 -11.02 8.32
C GLY A 144 8.67 -10.96 6.91
N PHE A 145 7.34 -10.94 6.77
CA PHE A 145 6.68 -10.61 5.51
C PHE A 145 6.77 -9.11 5.21
N TYR A 146 6.51 -8.75 3.96
CA TYR A 146 6.71 -7.39 3.46
C TYR A 146 5.39 -6.71 3.12
N SER A 147 5.28 -5.41 3.38
CA SER A 147 4.27 -4.51 2.81
C SER A 147 4.92 -3.46 1.91
N ALA A 148 4.27 -3.15 0.79
CA ALA A 148 4.60 -2.02 -0.09
C ALA A 148 3.59 -0.89 0.15
N MET A 149 4.05 0.22 0.72
CA MET A 149 3.23 1.37 1.11
C MET A 149 3.97 2.67 0.84
N LYS A 150 3.29 3.82 0.88
CA LYS A 150 3.98 5.12 0.90
C LYS A 150 4.33 5.54 2.32
N TYR A 151 3.67 5.03 3.35
CA TYR A 151 3.93 5.41 4.74
C TYR A 151 3.95 4.22 5.69
N PHE A 152 4.81 4.31 6.70
CA PHE A 152 4.82 3.49 7.90
C PHE A 152 5.03 4.42 9.10
N GLN A 153 4.39 4.14 10.24
CA GLN A 153 4.55 5.02 11.40
C GLN A 153 5.97 4.96 12.00
N SER A 154 6.76 3.97 11.61
CA SER A 154 8.16 3.80 12.01
C SER A 154 9.15 4.68 11.24
N LEU A 155 8.68 5.57 10.35
CA LEU A 155 9.57 6.47 9.62
C LEU A 155 10.38 7.36 10.56
N ASP A 156 11.70 7.36 10.35
CA ASP A 156 12.64 8.16 11.14
C ASP A 156 12.87 9.52 10.48
N ASN A 157 11.91 10.42 10.68
CA ASN A 157 12.06 11.82 10.32
C ASN A 157 11.37 12.71 11.38
N PRO A 158 11.80 13.97 11.56
CA PRO A 158 11.29 14.84 12.62
C PRO A 158 9.77 15.06 12.56
N ASN A 159 9.20 15.24 11.36
CA ASN A 159 7.76 15.46 11.19
C ASN A 159 6.96 14.24 11.68
N ASN A 160 7.43 13.04 11.33
CA ASN A 160 6.78 11.81 11.74
C ASN A 160 6.86 11.57 13.25
N VAL A 161 8.03 11.79 13.85
CA VAL A 161 8.23 11.59 15.29
C VAL A 161 7.26 12.45 16.09
N GLU A 162 7.12 13.73 15.74
CA GLU A 162 6.16 14.63 16.40
C GLU A 162 4.70 14.25 16.11
N PHE A 163 4.39 13.85 14.87
CA PHE A 163 3.05 13.40 14.51
C PHE A 163 2.62 12.15 15.29
N VAL A 164 3.47 11.11 15.36
CA VAL A 164 3.20 9.87 16.10
C VAL A 164 3.02 10.15 17.59
N LYS A 165 3.89 10.99 18.17
CA LYS A 165 3.78 11.43 19.57
C LYS A 165 2.44 12.12 19.84
N ALA A 166 2.05 13.08 19.00
CA ALA A 166 0.79 13.81 19.14
C ALA A 166 -0.43 12.88 18.95
N PHE A 167 -0.36 11.96 17.99
CA PHE A 167 -1.42 10.99 17.72
C PHE A 167 -1.63 10.06 18.92
N LYS A 168 -0.55 9.49 19.47
CA LYS A 168 -0.61 8.63 20.66
C LYS A 168 -1.06 9.38 21.93
N ALA A 169 -0.66 10.64 22.08
CA ALA A 169 -1.15 11.47 23.19
C ALA A 169 -2.67 11.70 23.13
N LYS A 170 -3.23 11.80 21.92
CA LYS A 170 -4.67 12.05 21.71
C LYS A 170 -5.51 10.77 21.75
N TYR A 171 -5.05 9.69 21.11
CA TYR A 171 -5.82 8.47 20.90
C TYR A 171 -5.35 7.28 21.74
N GLY A 172 -4.36 7.49 22.61
CA GLY A 172 -3.82 6.50 23.53
C GLY A 172 -2.52 5.85 23.04
N PRO A 173 -1.69 5.31 23.95
CA PRO A 173 -0.34 4.83 23.64
C PRO A 173 -0.32 3.64 22.67
N ASN A 174 -1.39 2.85 22.63
CA ASN A 174 -1.53 1.67 21.77
C ASN A 174 -2.15 1.99 20.41
N SER A 175 -2.55 3.24 20.16
CA SER A 175 -3.00 3.65 18.84
C SER A 175 -1.85 3.60 17.83
N VAL A 176 -2.20 3.29 16.59
CA VAL A 176 -1.28 3.15 15.46
C VAL A 176 -1.77 3.98 14.28
N ILE A 177 -0.88 4.21 13.32
CA ILE A 177 -1.13 4.98 12.12
C ILE A 177 -0.65 4.16 10.92
N GLY A 178 -1.58 3.65 10.12
CA GLY A 178 -1.27 3.10 8.81
C GLY A 178 -1.23 4.16 7.71
N ASP A 179 -0.86 3.70 6.52
CA ASP A 179 -0.78 4.49 5.28
C ASP A 179 -2.06 5.28 5.00
N VAL A 180 -3.22 4.62 5.08
CA VAL A 180 -4.52 5.25 4.81
C VAL A 180 -4.86 6.32 5.85
N THR A 181 -4.52 6.08 7.12
CA THR A 181 -4.73 7.02 8.22
C THR A 181 -3.87 8.28 8.01
N GLN A 182 -2.60 8.11 7.63
CA GLN A 182 -1.73 9.24 7.29
C GLN A 182 -2.22 9.99 6.04
N ALA A 183 -2.64 9.29 4.99
CA ALA A 183 -3.15 9.91 3.76
C ALA A 183 -4.43 10.73 4.02
N ALA A 184 -5.29 10.29 4.93
CA ALA A 184 -6.46 11.05 5.37
C ALA A 184 -6.07 12.30 6.18
N TYR A 185 -5.07 12.19 7.06
CA TYR A 185 -4.54 13.33 7.82
C TYR A 185 -3.99 14.44 6.90
N LEU A 186 -3.39 14.06 5.77
CA LEU A 186 -2.79 14.98 4.81
C LEU A 186 -3.81 15.84 4.06
N GLY A 187 -5.02 15.32 3.79
CA GLY A 187 -6.04 15.98 2.95
C GLY A 187 -6.35 17.43 3.36
N PRO A 188 -6.72 17.71 4.63
CA PRO A 188 -7.00 19.07 5.09
C PRO A 188 -5.83 20.05 4.93
N TRP A 189 -4.59 19.59 5.05
CA TRP A 189 -3.40 20.44 4.89
C TRP A 189 -3.15 20.81 3.43
N ILE A 190 -3.34 19.86 2.51
CA ILE A 190 -3.28 20.16 1.07
C ILE A 190 -4.41 21.11 0.69
N TRP A 191 -5.63 20.88 1.19
CA TRP A 191 -6.75 21.77 0.95
C TRP A 191 -6.47 23.19 1.43
N LYS A 192 -5.96 23.35 2.66
CA LYS A 192 -5.55 24.65 3.22
C LYS A 192 -4.53 25.34 2.31
N ALA A 193 -3.44 24.65 1.96
CA ALA A 193 -2.39 25.22 1.11
C ALA A 193 -2.92 25.64 -0.27
N THR A 194 -3.88 24.87 -0.81
CA THR A 194 -4.52 25.18 -2.08
C THR A 194 -5.43 26.41 -1.99
N VAL A 195 -6.21 26.53 -0.91
CA VAL A 195 -7.04 27.72 -0.63
C VAL A 195 -6.17 28.97 -0.48
N GLU A 196 -5.05 28.86 0.24
CA GLU A 196 -4.10 29.97 0.43
C GLU A 196 -3.48 30.40 -0.90
N LYS A 197 -3.07 29.44 -1.74
CA LYS A 197 -2.55 29.72 -3.09
C LYS A 197 -3.61 30.33 -4.02
N ALA A 198 -4.86 29.88 -3.93
CA ALA A 198 -5.97 30.40 -4.73
C ALA A 198 -6.45 31.79 -4.25
N GLY A 199 -6.17 32.15 -2.99
CA GLY A 199 -6.74 33.33 -2.36
C GLY A 199 -8.27 33.29 -2.31
N SER A 200 -8.87 32.09 -2.29
CA SER A 200 -10.31 31.91 -2.45
C SER A 200 -10.81 30.58 -1.88
N PHE A 201 -12.08 30.56 -1.47
CA PHE A 201 -12.82 29.35 -1.14
C PHE A 201 -13.66 28.80 -2.32
N ASP A 202 -13.60 29.45 -3.48
CA ASP A 202 -14.26 28.98 -4.69
C ASP A 202 -13.64 27.66 -5.20
N ILE A 203 -14.47 26.65 -5.43
CA ILE A 203 -14.01 25.28 -5.73
C ILE A 203 -13.22 25.21 -7.03
N ASP A 204 -13.65 25.92 -8.07
CA ASP A 204 -12.97 25.89 -9.36
C ASP A 204 -11.62 26.60 -9.28
N LYS A 205 -11.52 27.70 -8.52
CA LYS A 205 -10.24 28.37 -8.25
C LYS A 205 -9.29 27.51 -7.42
N ILE A 206 -9.82 26.80 -6.41
CA ILE A 206 -9.04 25.86 -5.61
C ILE A 206 -8.51 24.73 -6.51
N ALA A 207 -9.37 24.09 -7.30
CA ALA A 207 -8.97 23.01 -8.19
C ALA A 207 -7.92 23.48 -9.22
N ALA A 208 -8.09 24.67 -9.81
CA ALA A 208 -7.10 25.24 -10.73
C ALA A 208 -5.74 25.56 -10.05
N ALA A 209 -5.74 25.83 -8.74
CA ALA A 209 -4.53 26.17 -7.98
C ALA A 209 -3.80 24.95 -7.41
N SER A 210 -4.38 23.74 -7.45
CA SER A 210 -3.87 22.58 -6.71
C SER A 210 -2.55 22.01 -7.24
N ALA A 211 -2.25 22.21 -8.52
CA ALA A 211 -0.98 21.77 -9.10
C ALA A 211 0.21 22.42 -8.37
N ASP A 212 1.29 21.66 -8.15
CA ASP A 212 2.53 22.11 -7.53
C ASP A 212 2.37 22.64 -6.09
N ILE A 213 1.31 22.26 -5.38
CA ILE A 213 1.28 22.40 -3.92
C ILE A 213 2.33 21.46 -3.34
N GLU A 214 3.21 22.01 -2.50
CA GLU A 214 4.29 21.26 -1.85
C GLU A 214 4.19 21.42 -0.33
N LEU A 215 4.34 20.31 0.39
CA LEU A 215 4.38 20.28 1.85
C LEU A 215 5.66 19.56 2.29
N THR A 216 6.55 20.28 2.98
CA THR A 216 7.78 19.73 3.58
C THR A 216 7.58 19.28 5.04
N THR A 217 6.39 19.52 5.58
CA THR A 217 6.01 19.26 6.97
C THR A 217 5.11 18.03 7.13
N ALA A 218 4.89 17.26 6.05
CA ALA A 218 4.04 16.08 6.10
C ALA A 218 4.72 14.98 6.94
N PRO A 219 3.95 14.09 7.61
CA PRO A 219 4.53 12.96 8.36
C PRO A 219 5.40 12.04 7.48
N GLU A 220 5.05 11.88 6.21
CA GLU A 220 5.85 11.11 5.24
C GLU A 220 7.09 11.87 4.72
N GLY A 221 7.35 13.08 5.22
CA GLY A 221 8.41 13.98 4.83
C GLY A 221 7.92 15.02 3.83
N TYR A 222 8.12 14.73 2.54
CA TYR A 222 7.78 15.63 1.44
C TYR A 222 6.59 15.11 0.65
N VAL A 223 5.68 16.01 0.32
CA VAL A 223 4.51 15.77 -0.54
C VAL A 223 4.47 16.84 -1.61
N LYS A 224 4.17 16.43 -2.85
CA LYS A 224 3.87 17.32 -3.96
C LYS A 224 2.63 16.88 -4.71
N VAL A 225 1.73 17.82 -4.99
CA VAL A 225 0.56 17.59 -5.84
C VAL A 225 0.97 17.74 -7.30
N HIS A 226 0.77 16.70 -8.10
CA HIS A 226 0.98 16.70 -9.53
C HIS A 226 -0.20 17.38 -10.26
N PRO A 227 0.00 17.98 -11.46
CA PRO A 227 -1.09 18.58 -12.24
C PRO A 227 -2.28 17.65 -12.56
N ASN A 228 -2.12 16.33 -12.50
CA ASN A 228 -3.21 15.36 -12.63
C ASN A 228 -3.98 15.09 -11.32
N HIS A 229 -3.75 15.92 -10.29
CA HIS A 229 -4.37 15.86 -8.97
C HIS A 229 -3.94 14.69 -8.07
N HIS A 230 -2.98 13.87 -8.51
CA HIS A 230 -2.38 12.84 -7.68
C HIS A 230 -1.16 13.37 -6.93
N LEU A 231 -0.70 12.63 -5.92
CA LEU A 231 0.55 12.95 -5.24
C LEU A 231 1.73 12.25 -5.88
N TRP A 232 2.83 12.99 -5.98
CA TRP A 232 4.16 12.38 -6.07
C TRP A 232 4.41 11.60 -4.77
N SER A 233 4.77 10.33 -4.90
CA SER A 233 4.92 9.43 -3.75
C SER A 233 6.20 8.63 -3.84
N LYS A 234 6.75 8.26 -2.69
CA LYS A 234 7.82 7.26 -2.61
C LYS A 234 7.21 5.90 -2.32
N LEU A 235 7.73 4.86 -2.94
CA LEU A 235 7.54 3.50 -2.47
C LEU A 235 8.40 3.26 -1.23
N ARG A 236 7.81 2.63 -0.22
CA ARG A 236 8.53 2.11 0.95
C ARG A 236 8.19 0.65 1.14
N ILE A 237 9.22 -0.15 1.41
CA ILE A 237 9.05 -1.56 1.75
C ILE A 237 9.29 -1.75 3.24
N GLY A 238 8.21 -2.08 3.95
CA GLY A 238 8.24 -2.40 5.37
C GLY A 238 8.30 -3.91 5.58
N GLN A 239 9.22 -4.37 6.42
CA GLN A 239 9.24 -5.74 6.92
C GLN A 239 8.63 -5.80 8.32
N TRP A 240 7.57 -6.57 8.49
CA TRP A 240 6.86 -6.66 9.75
C TRP A 240 7.69 -7.31 10.86
N GLN A 241 7.63 -6.72 12.05
CA GLN A 241 8.22 -7.22 13.27
C GLN A 241 7.14 -7.82 14.18
N LYS A 242 7.56 -8.61 15.17
CA LYS A 242 6.63 -9.30 16.09
C LYS A 242 5.82 -8.33 16.96
N ASP A 243 6.34 -7.14 17.22
CA ASP A 243 5.66 -6.08 17.96
C ASP A 243 4.58 -5.35 17.12
N GLY A 244 4.39 -5.76 15.87
CA GLY A 244 3.44 -5.18 14.95
C GLY A 244 3.91 -3.88 14.29
N GLN A 245 5.19 -3.53 14.39
CA GLN A 245 5.79 -2.42 13.64
C GLN A 245 6.46 -2.90 12.36
N ALA A 246 6.41 -2.06 11.32
CA ALA A 246 7.18 -2.32 10.11
C ALA A 246 8.58 -1.72 10.26
N LYS A 247 9.63 -2.51 10.01
CA LYS A 247 10.97 -1.97 9.76
C LYS A 247 11.08 -1.58 8.29
N VAL A 248 11.28 -0.30 7.99
CA VAL A 248 11.48 0.14 6.61
C VAL A 248 12.85 -0.34 6.12
N LEU A 249 12.86 -1.17 5.08
CA LEU A 249 14.07 -1.75 4.48
C LEU A 249 14.49 -1.03 3.20
N TYR A 250 13.54 -0.44 2.51
CA TYR A 250 13.76 0.26 1.25
C TYR A 250 12.84 1.47 1.15
N THR A 251 13.37 2.54 0.57
CA THR A 251 12.61 3.73 0.17
C THR A 251 13.11 4.11 -1.22
N SER A 252 12.19 4.28 -2.17
CA SER A 252 12.53 4.74 -3.52
C SER A 252 12.81 6.24 -3.55
N GLU A 253 13.34 6.69 -4.69
CA GLU A 253 13.18 8.09 -5.10
C GLU A 253 11.71 8.45 -5.26
N LEU A 254 11.43 9.75 -5.40
CA LEU A 254 10.07 10.23 -5.63
C LEU A 254 9.58 9.77 -7.01
N ILE A 255 8.40 9.14 -7.06
CA ILE A 255 7.81 8.56 -8.27
C ILE A 255 6.67 9.46 -8.75
N GLU A 256 6.71 9.85 -10.01
CA GLU A 256 5.64 10.59 -10.68
C GLU A 256 4.37 9.73 -10.79
N PRO A 257 3.17 10.25 -10.44
CA PRO A 257 1.96 9.48 -10.60
C PRO A 257 1.51 9.44 -12.07
N ASP A 258 1.44 8.23 -12.63
CA ASP A 258 0.84 7.98 -13.95
C ASP A 258 -0.38 7.08 -13.78
N PRO A 259 -1.59 7.64 -13.57
CA PRO A 259 -2.80 6.86 -13.30
C PRO A 259 -3.30 6.05 -14.50
N PHE A 260 -2.75 6.25 -15.71
CA PHE A 260 -3.14 5.53 -16.91
C PHE A 260 -1.92 4.97 -17.67
N PRO A 261 -1.07 4.16 -17.01
CA PRO A 261 0.21 3.80 -17.58
C PRO A 261 0.02 2.97 -18.84
N LYS A 262 0.77 3.33 -19.89
CA LYS A 262 0.61 2.74 -21.22
C LYS A 262 0.77 1.21 -21.17
N GLY A 263 -0.21 0.49 -21.71
CA GLY A 263 -0.25 -0.98 -21.73
C GLY A 263 -0.99 -1.61 -20.54
N TYR A 264 -1.36 -0.84 -19.52
CA TYR A 264 -2.06 -1.33 -18.33
C TYR A 264 -3.57 -1.10 -18.34
N GLN A 265 -4.05 -0.21 -19.20
CA GLN A 265 -5.47 0.03 -19.53
C GLN A 265 -6.19 -1.28 -19.90
#